data_AF-A0A7K4Y6V0-F1
#
_entry.id   AF-A0A7K4Y6V0-F1
#
_cell.length_a   1.000
_cell.length_b   1.000
_cell.length_c   1.000
_cell.angle_alpha   90.00
_cell.angle_beta   90.00
_cell.angle_gamma   90.00
#
_symmetry.space_group_name_H-M   'P 1'
#
loop_
_entity.id
_entity.type
_entity.pdbx_description
1 polymer ?
#
loop_
_entity_poly.entity_id
_entity_poly.type
_entity_poly.pdbx_seq_one_letter_code
_entity_poly.pdbx_strand_id
1 'polypeptide(L)'
;NFQSAVVFPNKISTEQQSLMLVKRLLAVAVSCITYLRGIFPESAYGTRYMDDVSVKILREDKNCPGSTQLVKWMLGCYDALQKKYFNNYLVCLQTITECYHFKIKYTNNGPLLDFGSKNKRIDSTITCADTKKASILLIRKIYVLMQNLSPLPNDVCLTMKLFYYDEVTPLDYQPPGFKEGECEGMIFEGEPMHLNVGEVPTPFHMLKVKVTTERQRMENVDKSILKHGETNVPLQVLRVDRDDPEE
;
A
#
# COMPACT_ATOMS: atom_id res chain seq x y z
N ASN A 1 -5.23 27.05 -16.97
CA ASN A 1 -4.91 25.60 -17.02
C ASN A 1 -4.90 25.03 -15.62
N PHE A 2 -6.05 24.49 -15.17
CA PHE A 2 -6.19 23.91 -13.83
C PHE A 2 -5.37 22.63 -13.74
N GLN A 3 -4.15 22.72 -13.17
CA GLN A 3 -3.42 21.56 -12.68
C GLN A 3 -4.30 20.90 -11.60
N SER A 4 -4.87 19.74 -11.92
CA SER A 4 -5.75 19.01 -11.01
C SER A 4 -4.95 18.59 -9.77
N ALA A 5 -5.39 19.04 -8.59
CA ALA A 5 -4.80 18.67 -7.31
C ALA A 5 -5.40 17.36 -6.80
N VAL A 6 -4.61 16.57 -6.07
CA VAL A 6 -5.13 15.49 -5.22
C VAL A 6 -5.79 16.15 -4.01
N VAL A 7 -7.12 16.19 -4.01
CA VAL A 7 -7.89 16.90 -2.98
C VAL A 7 -8.09 16.01 -1.76
N PHE A 8 -7.62 16.50 -0.60
CA PHE A 8 -8.00 15.96 0.70
C PHE A 8 -9.28 16.63 1.20
N PRO A 9 -10.21 15.88 1.79
CA PRO A 9 -11.38 16.47 2.41
C PRO A 9 -10.97 17.30 3.65
N ASN A 10 -11.55 18.47 3.81
CA ASN A 10 -11.34 19.31 5.00
C ASN A 10 -11.96 18.67 6.26
N LYS A 11 -12.95 17.79 6.08
CA LYS A 11 -13.63 17.05 7.15
C LYS A 11 -13.95 15.63 6.68
N ILE A 12 -13.67 14.63 7.50
CA ILE A 12 -14.04 13.22 7.30
C ILE A 12 -15.05 12.89 8.39
N SER A 13 -16.35 12.96 8.06
CA SER A 13 -17.45 12.69 9.01
C SER A 13 -18.17 11.39 8.72
N THR A 14 -17.92 10.80 7.55
CA THR A 14 -18.62 9.61 7.08
C THR A 14 -17.63 8.56 6.63
N GLU A 15 -18.05 7.30 6.75
CA GLU A 15 -17.30 6.16 6.25
C GLU A 15 -17.03 6.29 4.74
N GLN A 16 -17.98 6.79 3.96
CA GLN A 16 -17.83 7.01 2.52
C GLN A 16 -16.71 8.01 2.20
N GLN A 17 -16.57 9.09 2.97
CA GLN A 17 -15.49 10.06 2.80
C GLN A 17 -14.12 9.44 3.13
N SER A 18 -14.06 8.64 4.20
CA SER A 18 -12.85 7.91 4.57
C SER A 18 -12.47 6.88 3.50
N LEU A 19 -13.44 6.09 3.01
CA LEU A 19 -13.27 5.12 1.94
C LEU A 19 -12.72 5.79 0.66
N MET A 20 -13.29 6.93 0.26
CA MET A 20 -12.82 7.67 -0.92
C MET A 20 -11.39 8.17 -0.75
N LEU A 21 -11.01 8.59 0.46
CA LEU A 21 -9.65 9.00 0.76
C LEU A 21 -8.67 7.82 0.67
N VAL A 22 -9.01 6.68 1.26
CA VAL A 22 -8.19 5.46 1.19
C VAL A 22 -8.02 5.01 -0.25
N LYS A 23 -9.11 4.94 -1.04
CA LYS A 23 -9.04 4.61 -2.49
C LYS A 23 -8.09 5.54 -3.24
N ARG A 24 -8.17 6.85 -2.99
CA ARG A 24 -7.25 7.84 -3.59
C ARG A 24 -5.80 7.60 -3.17
N LEU A 25 -5.55 7.36 -1.89
CA LEU A 25 -4.20 7.16 -1.38
C LEU A 25 -3.56 5.88 -1.89
N LEU A 26 -4.34 4.79 -2.02
CA LEU A 26 -3.90 3.56 -2.68
C LEU A 26 -3.52 3.83 -4.15
N ALA A 27 -4.35 4.57 -4.89
CA ALA A 27 -4.06 4.95 -6.27
C ALA A 27 -2.74 5.74 -6.38
N VAL A 28 -2.55 6.74 -5.52
CA VAL A 28 -1.32 7.55 -5.48
C VAL A 28 -0.12 6.67 -5.14
N ALA A 29 -0.19 5.86 -4.08
CA ALA A 29 0.92 5.03 -3.63
C ALA A 29 1.35 4.01 -4.69
N VAL A 30 0.40 3.26 -5.26
CA VAL A 30 0.68 2.30 -6.34
C VAL A 30 1.27 3.00 -7.57
N SER A 31 0.70 4.15 -7.96
CA SER A 31 1.22 4.92 -9.10
C SER A 31 2.63 5.45 -8.85
N CYS A 32 2.93 5.93 -7.63
CA CYS A 32 4.27 6.37 -7.26
C CYS A 32 5.27 5.23 -7.32
N ILE A 33 4.92 4.05 -6.78
CA ILE A 33 5.78 2.86 -6.85
C ILE A 33 6.03 2.48 -8.30
N THR A 34 4.99 2.27 -9.11
CA THR A 34 5.17 1.81 -10.49
C THR A 34 5.89 2.83 -11.37
N TYR A 35 5.74 4.13 -11.06
CA TYR A 35 6.46 5.19 -11.75
C TYR A 35 7.94 5.19 -11.39
N LEU A 36 8.26 5.23 -10.09
CA LEU A 36 9.64 5.31 -9.60
C LEU A 36 10.44 4.03 -9.87
N ARG A 37 9.75 2.89 -9.98
CA ARG A 37 10.34 1.62 -10.40
C ARG A 37 10.42 1.45 -11.92
N GLY A 38 9.94 2.42 -12.70
CA GLY A 38 10.05 2.39 -14.16
C GLY A 38 9.20 1.29 -14.83
N ILE A 39 8.11 0.85 -14.19
CA ILE A 39 7.29 -0.29 -14.67
C ILE A 39 6.54 0.06 -15.96
N PHE A 40 6.13 1.32 -16.12
CA PHE A 40 5.38 1.80 -17.28
C PHE A 40 6.00 3.09 -17.84
N PRO A 41 5.81 3.38 -19.13
CA PRO A 41 6.34 4.60 -19.75
C PRO A 41 5.65 5.87 -19.21
N GLU A 42 6.31 7.03 -19.39
CA GLU A 42 5.81 8.35 -18.97
C GLU A 42 4.40 8.66 -19.53
N SER A 43 4.06 8.17 -20.72
CA SER A 43 2.73 8.35 -21.34
C SER A 43 1.60 7.74 -20.51
N ALA A 44 1.89 6.69 -19.72
CA ALA A 44 0.92 6.02 -18.85
C ALA A 44 0.64 6.79 -17.55
N TYR A 45 1.25 7.96 -17.34
CA TYR A 45 1.06 8.76 -16.14
C TYR A 45 0.59 10.18 -16.44
N GLY A 46 -0.18 10.73 -15.51
CA GLY A 46 -0.51 12.15 -15.44
C GLY A 46 0.07 12.78 -14.18
N THR A 47 0.68 13.95 -14.29
CA THR A 47 1.15 14.70 -13.13
C THR A 47 -0.04 15.30 -12.37
N ARG A 48 -0.05 15.17 -11.05
CA ARG A 48 -0.96 15.81 -10.10
C ARG A 48 -0.15 16.36 -8.93
N TYR A 49 -0.74 17.26 -8.17
CA TYR A 49 -0.09 17.85 -7.00
C TYR A 49 -0.83 17.46 -5.74
N MET A 50 -0.07 16.99 -4.76
CA MET A 50 -0.53 16.65 -3.43
C MET A 50 0.18 17.59 -2.45
N ASP A 51 -0.43 18.74 -2.19
CA ASP A 51 0.21 19.87 -1.50
C ASP A 51 1.44 20.36 -2.29
N ASP A 52 2.64 20.36 -1.69
CA ASP A 52 3.91 20.68 -2.34
C ASP A 52 4.55 19.49 -3.08
N VAL A 53 3.95 18.30 -3.03
CA VAL A 53 4.50 17.08 -3.63
C VAL A 53 3.90 16.85 -5.03
N SER A 54 4.74 16.83 -6.05
CA SER A 54 4.37 16.39 -7.39
C SER A 54 4.30 14.86 -7.42
N VAL A 55 3.13 14.32 -7.77
CA VAL A 55 2.88 12.87 -7.85
C VAL A 55 2.48 12.48 -9.28
N LYS A 56 2.94 11.30 -9.71
CA LYS A 56 2.54 10.69 -10.97
C LYS A 56 1.39 9.74 -10.71
N ILE A 57 0.27 9.99 -11.37
CA ILE A 57 -0.94 9.18 -11.25
C ILE A 57 -1.09 8.34 -12.50
N LEU A 58 -1.16 7.03 -12.31
CA LEU A 58 -1.37 6.08 -13.37
C LEU A 58 -2.71 6.36 -14.06
N ARG A 59 -2.71 6.30 -15.38
CA ARG A 59 -3.90 6.42 -16.21
C ARG A 59 -3.93 5.27 -17.21
N GLU A 60 -5.12 4.98 -17.70
CA GLU A 60 -5.27 4.08 -18.83
C GLU A 60 -4.55 4.68 -20.05
N ASP A 61 -3.76 3.85 -20.73
CA ASP A 61 -3.07 4.22 -21.95
C ASP A 61 -3.27 3.09 -22.96
N LYS A 62 -3.84 3.42 -24.12
CA LYS A 62 -4.11 2.46 -25.19
C LYS A 62 -2.81 1.86 -25.74
N ASN A 63 -1.71 2.59 -25.64
CA ASN A 63 -0.39 2.16 -26.09
C ASN A 63 0.36 1.36 -25.01
N CYS A 64 -0.19 1.26 -23.79
CA CYS A 64 0.38 0.47 -22.71
C CYS A 64 -0.71 -0.42 -22.08
N PRO A 65 -0.95 -1.63 -22.65
CA PRO A 65 -1.94 -2.56 -22.11
C PRO A 65 -1.68 -2.92 -20.63
N GLY A 66 -0.41 -2.97 -20.22
CA GLY A 66 -0.02 -3.23 -18.84
C GLY A 66 -0.52 -2.18 -17.84
N SER A 67 -0.45 -0.88 -18.18
CA SER A 67 -0.98 0.17 -17.29
C SER A 67 -2.49 0.08 -17.18
N THR A 68 -3.17 -0.18 -18.30
CA THR A 68 -4.62 -0.39 -18.34
C THR A 68 -5.03 -1.61 -17.51
N GLN A 69 -4.24 -2.70 -17.55
CA GLN A 69 -4.49 -3.89 -16.75
C GLN A 69 -4.33 -3.60 -15.24
N LEU A 70 -3.31 -2.85 -14.84
CA LEU A 70 -3.15 -2.46 -13.44
C LEU A 70 -4.28 -1.56 -12.95
N VAL A 71 -4.79 -0.63 -13.79
CA VAL A 71 -5.98 0.17 -13.45
C VAL A 71 -7.18 -0.73 -13.18
N LYS A 72 -7.40 -1.77 -14.01
CA LYS A 72 -8.49 -2.75 -13.78
C LYS A 72 -8.30 -3.52 -12.46
N TRP A 73 -7.09 -3.93 -12.13
CA TRP A 73 -6.80 -4.56 -10.84
C TRP A 73 -7.10 -3.62 -9.66
N MET A 74 -6.75 -2.33 -9.78
CA MET A 74 -7.09 -1.34 -8.75
C MET A 74 -8.62 -1.19 -8.59
N LEU A 75 -9.40 -1.29 -9.66
CA LEU A 75 -10.87 -1.28 -9.57
C LEU A 75 -11.40 -2.50 -8.80
N GLY A 76 -10.83 -3.69 -9.01
CA GLY A 76 -11.17 -4.89 -8.23
C GLY A 76 -10.84 -4.74 -6.74
N CYS A 77 -9.69 -4.12 -6.41
CA CYS A 77 -9.35 -3.76 -5.04
C CYS A 77 -10.37 -2.80 -4.42
N TYR A 78 -10.88 -1.82 -5.18
CA TYR A 78 -11.86 -0.87 -4.69
C TYR A 78 -13.23 -1.50 -4.44
N ASP A 79 -13.61 -2.51 -5.21
CA ASP A 79 -14.83 -3.29 -4.97
C ASP A 79 -14.72 -4.08 -3.67
N ALA A 80 -13.62 -4.83 -3.51
CA ALA A 80 -13.35 -5.61 -2.30
C ALA A 80 -13.25 -4.73 -1.04
N LEU A 81 -12.60 -3.57 -1.16
CA LEU A 81 -12.49 -2.57 -0.10
C LEU A 81 -13.86 -2.03 0.32
N GLN A 82 -14.72 -1.69 -0.65
CA GLN A 82 -16.04 -1.14 -0.37
C GLN A 82 -16.99 -2.15 0.29
N LYS A 83 -16.81 -3.43 -0.02
CA LYS A 83 -17.55 -4.54 0.57
C LYS A 83 -17.00 -4.98 1.94
N LYS A 84 -15.86 -4.42 2.37
CA LYS A 84 -15.11 -4.81 3.58
C LYS A 84 -14.65 -6.28 3.58
N TYR A 85 -14.44 -6.83 2.40
CA TYR A 85 -14.11 -8.26 2.26
C TYR A 85 -12.62 -8.55 2.38
N PHE A 86 -11.74 -7.56 2.23
CA PHE A 86 -10.30 -7.82 2.19
C PHE A 86 -9.53 -7.11 3.29
N ASN A 87 -8.56 -7.81 3.87
CA ASN A 87 -7.67 -7.36 4.94
C ASN A 87 -6.38 -6.73 4.37
N ASN A 88 -5.78 -7.36 3.36
CA ASN A 88 -4.53 -6.94 2.77
C ASN A 88 -4.42 -7.33 1.30
N TYR A 89 -3.75 -6.49 0.50
CA TYR A 89 -3.38 -6.83 -0.87
C TYR A 89 -1.90 -6.56 -1.10
N LEU A 90 -1.31 -7.39 -1.95
CA LEU A 90 0.09 -7.37 -2.31
C LEU A 90 0.22 -6.92 -3.75
N VAL A 91 1.16 -6.02 -3.99
CA VAL A 91 1.69 -5.75 -5.33
C VAL A 91 3.12 -6.31 -5.35
N CYS A 92 3.32 -7.39 -6.10
CA CYS A 92 4.59 -8.10 -6.19
C CYS A 92 5.22 -7.83 -7.56
N LEU A 93 6.52 -7.52 -7.55
CA LEU A 93 7.35 -7.40 -8.75
C LEU A 93 8.21 -8.66 -8.88
N GLN A 94 8.02 -9.37 -9.99
CA GLN A 94 8.67 -10.62 -10.42
C GLN A 94 8.56 -11.75 -9.38
N THR A 95 9.36 -12.81 -9.51
CA THR A 95 9.59 -13.89 -8.54
C THR A 95 10.13 -13.32 -7.21
N ILE A 96 9.26 -12.57 -6.55
CA ILE A 96 9.27 -12.16 -5.15
C ILE A 96 10.65 -11.68 -4.66
N THR A 97 11.25 -10.73 -5.39
CA THR A 97 12.42 -9.96 -4.91
C THR A 97 11.99 -8.62 -4.29
N GLU A 98 10.79 -8.13 -4.64
CA GLU A 98 10.23 -6.87 -4.13
C GLU A 98 8.69 -6.94 -4.06
N CYS A 99 8.14 -6.76 -2.86
CA CYS A 99 6.71 -6.87 -2.57
C CYS A 99 6.22 -5.67 -1.74
N TYR A 100 5.11 -5.09 -2.16
CA TYR A 100 4.47 -3.95 -1.52
C TYR A 100 3.16 -4.42 -0.89
N HIS A 101 3.08 -4.26 0.43
CA HIS A 101 1.96 -4.75 1.23
C HIS A 101 1.08 -3.58 1.63
N PHE A 102 -0.16 -3.59 1.18
CA PHE A 102 -1.19 -2.64 1.58
C PHE A 102 -2.17 -3.38 2.50
N LYS A 103 -2.07 -3.11 3.81
CA LYS A 103 -3.01 -3.65 4.81
C LYS A 103 -4.03 -2.59 5.18
N ILE A 104 -5.29 -2.98 5.28
CA ILE A 104 -6.40 -2.11 5.62
C ILE A 104 -7.15 -2.70 6.80
N LYS A 105 -7.20 -1.97 7.90
CA LYS A 105 -8.09 -2.30 9.01
C LYS A 105 -9.32 -1.42 8.95
N TYR A 106 -10.50 -2.03 9.07
CA TYR A 106 -11.78 -1.35 9.14
C TYR A 106 -12.11 -1.10 10.61
N THR A 107 -12.54 0.11 10.94
CA THR A 107 -12.78 0.47 12.33
C THR A 107 -14.19 0.98 12.47
N ASN A 108 -14.99 0.31 13.32
CA ASN A 108 -16.35 0.77 13.63
C ASN A 108 -16.34 2.05 14.49
N ASN A 109 -15.28 2.25 15.30
CA ASN A 109 -15.11 3.40 16.22
C ASN A 109 -13.78 4.17 16.03
N GLY A 110 -13.12 4.03 14.87
CA GLY A 110 -11.78 4.58 14.62
C GLY A 110 -10.64 3.72 15.18
N PRO A 111 -9.42 3.81 14.63
CA PRO A 111 -8.28 3.04 15.12
C PRO A 111 -7.77 3.63 16.45
N LEU A 112 -7.53 2.76 17.44
CA LEU A 112 -6.72 3.07 18.61
C LEU A 112 -5.28 3.29 18.14
N LEU A 113 -4.86 4.55 18.10
CA LEU A 113 -3.49 4.93 17.75
C LEU A 113 -2.59 4.73 18.98
N ASP A 114 -1.76 3.68 18.98
CA ASP A 114 -0.63 3.59 19.90
C ASP A 114 0.56 4.40 19.36
N PHE A 115 0.50 5.72 19.53
CA PHE A 115 1.73 6.51 19.51
C PHE A 115 2.44 6.21 20.83
N GLY A 116 3.59 5.54 20.77
CA GLY A 116 4.42 5.09 21.91
C GLY A 116 4.96 6.20 22.85
N SER A 117 4.10 7.10 23.29
CA SER A 117 4.28 8.00 24.41
C SER A 117 3.45 7.44 25.56
N LYS A 118 4.14 6.91 26.58
CA LYS A 118 3.55 6.33 27.80
C LYS A 118 2.75 7.32 28.66
N ASN A 119 2.18 8.40 28.11
CA ASN A 119 1.50 9.42 28.91
C ASN A 119 0.37 10.20 28.23
N LYS A 120 -0.39 9.60 27.31
CA LYS A 120 -1.72 10.12 26.96
C LYS A 120 -2.71 8.98 26.67
N ARG A 121 -3.44 8.55 27.71
CA ARG A 121 -4.82 8.10 27.52
C ARG A 121 -5.64 9.35 27.19
N ILE A 122 -5.83 9.66 25.91
CA ILE A 122 -6.83 10.63 25.49
C ILE A 122 -7.50 10.09 24.24
N ASP A 123 -8.83 10.12 24.31
CA ASP A 123 -9.87 10.12 23.30
C ASP A 123 -9.59 11.09 22.11
N SER A 124 -8.38 11.08 21.55
CA SER A 124 -7.97 12.04 20.52
C SER A 124 -8.54 11.58 19.18
N THR A 125 -9.74 12.07 18.86
CA THR A 125 -10.33 11.95 17.52
C THR A 125 -9.30 12.33 16.46
N ILE A 126 -9.02 11.41 15.53
CA ILE A 126 -8.11 11.62 14.40
C ILE A 126 -8.59 12.82 13.59
N THR A 127 -7.76 13.86 13.50
CA THR A 127 -8.11 15.05 12.73
C THR A 127 -7.80 14.84 11.24
N CYS A 128 -8.50 15.58 10.38
CA CYS A 128 -8.15 15.60 8.94
C CYS A 128 -6.75 16.16 8.69
N ALA A 129 -6.25 17.06 9.55
CA ALA A 129 -4.90 17.58 9.44
C ALA A 129 -3.87 16.47 9.70
N ASP A 130 -4.09 15.63 10.72
CA ASP A 130 -3.25 14.47 11.02
C ASP A 130 -3.27 13.47 9.87
N THR A 131 -4.46 13.20 9.33
CA THR A 131 -4.65 12.31 8.17
C THR A 131 -3.90 12.83 6.94
N LYS A 132 -4.03 14.12 6.62
CA LYS A 132 -3.32 14.77 5.49
C LYS A 132 -1.81 14.70 5.69
N LYS A 133 -1.33 15.03 6.90
CA LYS A 133 0.10 14.98 7.25
C LYS A 133 0.66 13.56 7.13
N ALA A 134 -0.04 12.56 7.66
CA ALA A 134 0.34 11.15 7.53
C ALA A 134 0.36 10.69 6.07
N SER A 135 -0.60 11.12 5.26
CA SER A 135 -0.67 10.80 3.83
C SER A 135 0.53 11.38 3.06
N ILE A 136 0.86 12.66 3.28
CA ILE A 136 2.03 13.31 2.66
C ILE A 136 3.33 12.61 3.11
N LEU A 137 3.45 12.32 4.40
CA LEU A 137 4.62 11.63 4.95
C LEU A 137 4.78 10.23 4.35
N LEU A 138 3.69 9.47 4.19
CA LEU A 138 3.71 8.16 3.54
C LEU A 138 4.27 8.27 2.13
N ILE A 139 3.76 9.19 1.31
CA ILE A 139 4.25 9.38 -0.07
C ILE A 139 5.72 9.78 -0.08
N ARG A 140 6.15 10.73 0.76
CA ARG A 140 7.57 11.12 0.86
C ARG A 140 8.46 9.94 1.23
N LYS A 141 8.03 9.10 2.18
CA LYS A 141 8.76 7.88 2.56
C LYS A 141 8.83 6.85 1.44
N ILE A 142 7.78 6.71 0.62
CA ILE A 142 7.83 5.89 -0.60
C ILE A 142 8.91 6.44 -1.53
N TYR A 143 8.94 7.75 -1.82
CA TYR A 143 9.96 8.35 -2.68
C TYR A 143 11.38 8.08 -2.18
N VAL A 144 11.63 8.32 -0.89
CA VAL A 144 12.94 8.04 -0.27
C VAL A 144 13.26 6.56 -0.36
N LEU A 145 12.32 5.66 -0.06
CA LEU A 145 12.56 4.22 -0.16
C LEU A 145 12.95 3.81 -1.58
N MET A 146 12.23 4.29 -2.59
CA MET A 146 12.51 3.95 -3.99
C MET A 146 13.89 4.44 -4.44
N GLN A 147 14.36 5.58 -3.91
CA GLN A 147 15.71 6.11 -4.19
C GLN A 147 16.83 5.28 -3.55
N ASN A 148 16.52 4.48 -2.53
CA ASN A 148 17.49 3.63 -1.83
C ASN A 148 17.48 2.17 -2.33
N LEU A 149 16.57 1.84 -3.26
CA LEU A 149 16.49 0.53 -3.89
C LEU A 149 17.25 0.53 -5.21
N SER A 150 18.11 -0.47 -5.39
CA SER A 150 18.77 -0.74 -6.66
C SER A 150 17.77 -0.87 -7.83
N PRO A 151 18.20 -0.64 -9.08
CA PRO A 151 17.36 -0.84 -10.25
C PRO A 151 16.73 -2.24 -10.31
N LEU A 152 15.54 -2.34 -10.92
CA LEU A 152 14.96 -3.65 -11.22
C LEU A 152 15.74 -4.33 -12.35
N PRO A 153 15.72 -5.67 -12.42
CA PRO A 153 16.18 -6.39 -13.60
C PRO A 153 15.37 -5.99 -14.86
N ASN A 154 15.89 -6.33 -16.05
CA ASN A 154 15.30 -5.89 -17.32
C ASN A 154 13.89 -6.46 -17.57
N ASP A 155 13.62 -7.68 -17.10
CA ASP A 155 12.34 -8.36 -17.30
C ASP A 155 11.55 -8.42 -16.00
N VAL A 156 10.55 -7.55 -15.86
CA VAL A 156 9.73 -7.46 -14.64
C VAL A 156 8.32 -7.91 -14.93
N CYS A 157 7.80 -8.84 -14.12
CA CYS A 157 6.39 -9.21 -14.11
C CYS A 157 5.69 -8.52 -12.93
N LEU A 158 4.52 -7.90 -13.14
CA LEU A 158 3.72 -7.36 -12.05
C LEU A 158 2.59 -8.35 -11.72
N THR A 159 2.50 -8.74 -10.46
CA THR A 159 1.39 -9.55 -9.95
C THR A 159 0.71 -8.82 -8.80
N MET A 160 -0.63 -8.84 -8.76
CA MET A 160 -1.39 -8.34 -7.62
C MET A 160 -2.18 -9.49 -6.99
N LYS A 161 -2.04 -9.70 -5.68
CA LYS A 161 -2.80 -10.71 -4.93
C LYS A 161 -3.63 -10.05 -3.84
N LEU A 162 -4.90 -10.41 -3.73
CA LEU A 162 -5.79 -9.96 -2.66
C LEU A 162 -5.97 -11.10 -1.66
N PHE A 163 -6.02 -10.74 -0.38
CA PHE A 163 -6.30 -11.66 0.72
C PHE A 163 -7.57 -11.20 1.42
N TYR A 164 -8.54 -12.11 1.48
CA TYR A 164 -9.87 -11.85 2.04
C TYR A 164 -9.96 -12.25 3.50
N TYR A 165 -10.97 -11.73 4.19
CA TYR A 165 -11.40 -12.27 5.46
C TYR A 165 -12.32 -13.48 5.19
N ASP A 166 -11.89 -14.66 5.62
CA ASP A 166 -12.64 -15.91 5.43
C ASP A 166 -14.04 -15.85 6.07
N GLU A 167 -14.20 -15.05 7.14
CA GLU A 167 -15.42 -14.98 7.94
C GLU A 167 -16.57 -14.19 7.27
N VAL A 168 -16.24 -13.20 6.43
CA VAL A 168 -17.24 -12.26 5.87
C VAL A 168 -17.33 -12.28 4.35
N THR A 169 -16.43 -13.00 3.68
CA THR A 169 -16.35 -13.02 2.22
C THR A 169 -17.10 -14.24 1.68
N PRO A 170 -18.10 -14.06 0.79
CA PRO A 170 -18.78 -15.19 0.16
C PRO A 170 -17.81 -16.07 -0.63
N LEU A 171 -18.00 -17.39 -0.60
CA LEU A 171 -17.12 -18.35 -1.28
C LEU A 171 -17.10 -18.19 -2.80
N ASP A 172 -18.17 -17.64 -3.39
CA ASP A 172 -18.32 -17.37 -4.81
C ASP A 172 -17.88 -15.95 -5.20
N TYR A 173 -17.42 -15.14 -4.24
CA TYR A 173 -17.00 -13.78 -4.51
C TYR A 173 -15.66 -13.74 -5.25
N GLN A 174 -15.69 -13.14 -6.44
CA GLN A 174 -14.51 -12.87 -7.24
C GLN A 174 -14.46 -11.38 -7.60
N PRO A 175 -13.49 -10.60 -7.10
CA PRO A 175 -13.39 -9.19 -7.48
C PRO A 175 -13.07 -9.04 -8.98
N PRO A 176 -13.58 -7.97 -9.62
CA PRO A 176 -13.31 -7.69 -11.02
C PRO A 176 -11.80 -7.69 -11.35
N GLY A 177 -11.40 -8.43 -12.39
CA GLY A 177 -10.00 -8.51 -12.82
C GLY A 177 -9.13 -9.49 -12.03
N PHE A 178 -9.70 -10.20 -11.07
CA PHE A 178 -9.04 -11.27 -10.31
C PHE A 178 -9.67 -12.62 -10.60
N LYS A 179 -8.89 -13.67 -10.32
CA LYS A 179 -9.34 -15.05 -10.26
C LYS A 179 -8.84 -15.68 -8.96
N GLU A 180 -9.43 -16.78 -8.55
CA GLU A 180 -8.94 -17.58 -7.43
C GLU A 180 -7.47 -17.94 -7.66
N GLY A 181 -6.66 -17.73 -6.62
CA GLY A 181 -5.23 -17.99 -6.65
C GLY A 181 -4.91 -19.32 -5.99
N GLU A 182 -3.99 -20.06 -6.59
CA GLU A 182 -3.40 -21.24 -5.94
C GLU A 182 -2.57 -20.75 -4.74
N CYS A 183 -3.01 -21.09 -3.52
CA CYS A 183 -2.35 -20.69 -2.28
C CYS A 183 -1.12 -21.58 -2.03
N GLU A 184 -0.18 -21.60 -2.97
CA GLU A 184 1.19 -22.03 -2.68
C GLU A 184 1.95 -20.83 -2.14
N GLY A 185 2.58 -21.02 -0.98
CA GLY A 185 3.31 -19.97 -0.27
C GLY A 185 4.23 -19.22 -1.23
N MET A 186 4.17 -17.89 -1.16
CA MET A 186 5.09 -17.04 -1.90
C MET A 186 6.52 -17.31 -1.41
N ILE A 187 7.34 -17.96 -2.25
CA ILE A 187 8.77 -18.15 -1.97
C ILE A 187 9.50 -16.86 -2.33
N PHE A 188 10.06 -16.19 -1.32
CA PHE A 188 10.88 -15.01 -1.51
C PHE A 188 12.26 -15.42 -2.03
N GLU A 189 12.70 -14.79 -3.13
CA GLU A 189 14.04 -15.03 -3.65
C GLU A 189 15.06 -14.20 -2.86
N GLY A 190 16.01 -14.89 -2.21
CA GLY A 190 17.06 -14.26 -1.41
C GLY A 190 16.69 -14.03 0.05
N GLU A 191 17.46 -13.18 0.75
CA GLU A 191 17.20 -12.83 2.15
C GLU A 191 16.19 -11.69 2.23
N PRO A 192 14.97 -11.92 2.74
CA PRO A 192 13.96 -10.87 2.83
C PRO A 192 14.33 -9.84 3.90
N MET A 193 14.08 -8.58 3.58
CA MET A 193 14.15 -7.45 4.47
C MET A 193 12.78 -6.76 4.51
N HIS A 194 12.18 -6.71 5.70
CA HIS A 194 10.87 -6.11 5.92
C HIS A 194 10.99 -4.66 6.41
N LEU A 195 10.25 -3.76 5.79
CA LEU A 195 10.25 -2.32 6.06
C LEU A 195 8.84 -1.84 6.32
N ASN A 196 8.64 -1.10 7.42
CA ASN A 196 7.41 -0.35 7.64
C ASN A 196 7.55 1.04 7.01
N VAL A 197 6.80 1.30 5.94
CA VAL A 197 6.82 2.59 5.25
C VAL A 197 6.00 3.60 6.02
N GLY A 198 4.79 3.23 6.44
CA GLY A 198 3.97 4.10 7.26
C GLY A 198 2.52 3.69 7.34
N GLU A 199 1.79 4.46 8.15
CA GLU A 199 0.39 4.23 8.46
C GLU A 199 -0.37 5.54 8.34
N VAL A 200 -1.58 5.47 7.79
CA VAL A 200 -2.47 6.61 7.60
C VAL A 200 -3.80 6.29 8.26
N PRO A 201 -4.06 6.85 9.46
CA PRO A 201 -5.32 6.70 10.14
C PRO A 201 -6.37 7.61 9.50
N THR A 202 -7.60 7.15 9.50
CA THR A 202 -8.81 7.95 9.30
C THR A 202 -9.82 7.55 10.38
N PRO A 203 -10.93 8.28 10.58
CA PRO A 203 -11.94 7.89 11.57
C PRO A 203 -12.61 6.52 11.33
N PHE A 204 -12.49 5.92 10.13
CA PHE A 204 -13.19 4.66 9.77
C PHE A 204 -12.27 3.56 9.21
N HIS A 205 -11.04 3.90 8.85
CA HIS A 205 -10.08 2.98 8.23
C HIS A 205 -8.66 3.33 8.67
N MET A 206 -7.80 2.32 8.78
CA MET A 206 -6.35 2.47 8.90
C MET A 206 -5.68 1.84 7.68
N LEU A 207 -4.91 2.62 6.91
CA LEU A 207 -4.06 2.10 5.84
C LEU A 207 -2.63 1.93 6.35
N LYS A 208 -2.06 0.73 6.23
CA LYS A 208 -0.67 0.43 6.56
C LYS A 208 0.07 -0.06 5.32
N VAL A 209 1.23 0.53 5.05
CA VAL A 209 2.10 0.16 3.93
C VAL A 209 3.40 -0.43 4.46
N LYS A 210 3.67 -1.70 4.11
CA LYS A 210 4.96 -2.36 4.34
C LYS A 210 5.61 -2.72 3.01
N VAL A 211 6.92 -2.86 2.99
CA VAL A 211 7.69 -3.37 1.84
C VAL A 211 8.54 -4.53 2.29
N THR A 212 8.57 -5.59 1.49
CA THR A 212 9.52 -6.69 1.63
C THR A 212 10.40 -6.69 0.39
N THR A 213 11.71 -6.54 0.56
CA THR A 213 12.69 -6.52 -0.53
C THR A 213 13.88 -7.39 -0.18
N GLU A 214 14.64 -7.84 -1.17
CA GLU A 214 15.89 -8.54 -0.90
C GLU A 214 16.89 -7.59 -0.23
N ARG A 215 17.53 -8.04 0.86
CA ARG A 215 18.45 -7.23 1.67
C ARG A 215 19.55 -6.57 0.82
N GLN A 216 20.10 -7.29 -0.15
CA GLN A 216 21.22 -6.81 -0.97
C GLN A 216 20.83 -5.66 -1.91
N ARG A 217 19.52 -5.48 -2.18
CA ARG A 217 19.02 -4.43 -3.07
C ARG A 217 18.97 -3.05 -2.42
N MET A 218 19.20 -2.97 -1.11
CA MET A 218 19.22 -1.71 -0.37
C MET A 218 20.64 -1.12 -0.33
N GLU A 219 20.89 -0.11 -1.16
CA GLU A 219 22.25 0.41 -1.40
C GLU A 219 22.71 1.38 -0.30
N ASN A 220 21.78 2.09 0.35
CA ASN A 220 22.08 3.31 1.14
C ASN A 220 21.46 3.32 2.56
N VAL A 221 21.13 2.16 3.14
CA VAL A 221 20.44 2.14 4.44
C VAL A 221 21.40 2.39 5.59
N ASP A 222 21.09 3.42 6.37
CA ASP A 222 21.70 3.66 7.67
C ASP A 222 21.37 2.46 8.60
N LYS A 223 22.40 1.79 9.13
CA LYS A 223 22.27 0.55 9.91
C LYS A 223 21.40 0.70 11.16
N SER A 224 21.10 1.93 11.57
CA SER A 224 20.19 2.29 12.66
C SER A 224 18.71 1.98 12.36
N ILE A 225 18.28 2.03 11.08
CA ILE A 225 16.90 1.74 10.65
C ILE A 225 16.61 0.22 10.69
N LEU A 226 17.65 -0.61 10.61
CA LEU A 226 17.58 -2.08 10.58
C LEU A 226 17.20 -2.72 11.94
N LYS A 227 17.16 -1.95 13.04
CA LYS A 227 17.12 -2.50 14.41
C LYS A 227 15.74 -2.66 15.05
N HIS A 228 14.63 -2.52 14.33
CA HIS A 228 13.30 -2.77 14.89
C HIS A 228 12.62 -3.94 14.19
N GLY A 229 12.98 -5.15 14.62
CA GLY A 229 12.30 -6.39 14.26
C GLY A 229 13.23 -7.57 13.95
N GLU A 230 14.22 -7.86 14.79
CA GLU A 230 14.90 -9.16 14.71
C GLU A 230 13.99 -10.24 15.29
N THR A 231 13.19 -10.88 14.43
CA THR A 231 12.61 -12.19 14.72
C THR A 231 13.49 -13.23 14.02
N ASN A 232 14.29 -13.96 14.80
CA ASN A 232 15.17 -15.03 14.30
C ASN A 232 14.34 -16.23 13.80
N VAL A 233 13.82 -16.15 12.57
CA VAL A 233 13.34 -17.33 11.84
C VAL A 233 13.76 -17.21 10.37
N PRO A 234 14.51 -18.18 9.80
CA PRO A 234 14.76 -18.22 8.37
C PRO A 234 13.45 -18.63 7.68
N LEU A 235 12.65 -17.64 7.26
CA LEU A 235 11.43 -17.90 6.50
C LEU A 235 11.58 -17.30 5.11
N GLN A 236 12.11 -18.12 4.20
CA GLN A 236 12.01 -17.94 2.74
C GLN A 236 10.56 -17.94 2.23
N VAL A 237 9.59 -18.14 3.12
CA VAL A 237 8.15 -18.07 2.82
C VAL A 237 7.64 -16.73 3.33
N LEU A 238 7.11 -15.90 2.44
CA LEU A 238 6.29 -14.75 2.81
C LEU A 238 5.05 -15.28 3.53
N ARG A 239 5.12 -15.41 4.86
CA ARG A 239 3.94 -15.64 5.67
C ARG A 239 3.14 -14.35 5.64
N VAL A 240 1.94 -14.41 5.07
CA VAL A 240 0.93 -13.39 5.32
C VAL A 240 0.72 -13.40 6.83
N ASP A 241 1.10 -12.33 7.54
CA ASP A 241 0.74 -12.21 8.96
C ASP A 241 -0.78 -12.38 9.01
N ARG A 242 -1.26 -13.53 9.51
CA ARG A 242 -2.60 -13.61 10.08
C ARG A 242 -2.50 -12.72 11.32
N ASP A 243 -3.40 -11.75 11.41
CA ASP A 243 -3.32 -10.67 12.40
C ASP A 243 -2.95 -11.18 13.80
N ASP A 244 -2.15 -10.37 14.51
CA ASP A 244 -2.09 -10.45 15.95
C ASP A 244 -3.53 -10.37 16.50
N PRO A 245 -3.93 -11.27 17.41
CA PRO A 245 -5.28 -11.29 17.94
C PRO A 245 -5.64 -9.91 18.49
N GLU A 246 -6.83 -9.44 18.13
CA GLU A 246 -7.44 -8.28 18.77
C GLU A 246 -7.58 -8.60 20.27
N GLU A 247 -6.79 -7.93 21.11
CA GLU A 247 -7.13 -7.73 22.52
C GLU A 247 -8.01 -6.48 22.68
#